data_AF-K7K479-F1
#
_entry.id   AF-K7K479-F1
#
_cell.length_a   1.000
_cell.length_b   1.000
_cell.length_c   1.000
_cell.angle_alpha   90.00
_cell.angle_beta   90.00
_cell.angle_gamma   90.00
#
_symmetry.space_group_name_H-M   'P 1'
#
loop_
_entity.id
_entity.type
_entity.pdbx_description
1 polymer ?
#
loop_
_entity_poly.entity_id
_entity_poly.type
_entity_poly.pdbx_seq_one_letter_code
_entity_poly.pdbx_strand_id
1 'polypeptide(L)' 'MKDKVPDNFMLDFAVSREQTNEKGEKMYIQTRMAQYAEELWELLKKDNTFVYMCGLKGMEKVINDIMVLLAAKDGNNTYL' A
#
# COMPACT_ATOMS: atom_id res chain seq x y z
N MET A 1 4.16 -6.38 19.15
CA MET A 1 4.27 -7.46 18.13
C MET A 1 5.58 -7.37 17.38
N LYS A 2 5.91 -6.18 16.83
CA LYS A 2 7.19 -5.94 16.15
C LYS A 2 8.40 -6.48 16.94
N ASP A 3 8.49 -6.19 18.24
CA ASP A 3 9.63 -6.65 19.06
C ASP A 3 9.70 -8.18 19.29
N LYS A 4 8.60 -8.91 19.05
CA LYS A 4 8.56 -10.37 19.25
C LYS A 4 9.00 -11.15 18.00
N VAL A 5 8.76 -10.61 16.81
CA VAL A 5 9.01 -11.26 15.51
C VAL A 5 9.45 -10.21 14.47
N PRO A 6 10.60 -9.53 14.70
CA PRO A 6 10.97 -8.33 13.95
C PRO A 6 11.18 -8.58 12.45
N ASP A 7 11.63 -9.79 12.09
CA ASP A 7 11.94 -10.15 10.70
C ASP A 7 10.70 -10.61 9.91
N ASN A 8 9.62 -10.99 10.60
CA ASN A 8 8.43 -11.59 10.00
C ASN A 8 7.18 -10.71 10.12
N PHE A 9 7.27 -9.57 10.81
CA PHE A 9 6.13 -8.68 11.03
C PHE A 9 6.52 -7.21 10.88
N MET A 10 6.00 -6.59 9.83
CA MET A 10 6.09 -5.15 9.61
C MET A 10 4.78 -4.46 9.99
N LEU A 11 4.89 -3.24 10.51
CA LEU A 11 3.76 -2.44 10.97
C LEU A 11 3.99 -0.98 10.64
N ASP A 12 3.07 -0.42 9.86
CA ASP A 12 3.07 0.97 9.43
C ASP A 12 1.75 1.64 9.78
N PHE A 13 1.85 2.83 10.37
CA PHE A 13 0.70 3.65 10.74
C PHE A 13 0.52 4.82 9.76
N ALA A 14 -0.73 5.16 9.47
CA ALA A 14 -1.11 6.30 8.65
C ALA A 14 -2.09 7.21 9.42
N VAL A 15 -1.55 8.23 10.09
CA VAL A 15 -2.33 9.13 10.96
C VAL A 15 -2.61 10.46 10.25
N SER A 16 -3.68 10.48 9.47
CA SER A 16 -4.00 11.57 8.52
C SER A 16 -4.08 13.00 9.08
N ARG A 17 -4.22 13.17 10.40
CA ARG A 17 -4.30 14.49 11.07
C ARG A 17 -3.01 14.91 11.79
N GLU A 18 -2.00 14.04 11.81
CA GLU A 18 -0.74 14.26 12.52
C GLU A 18 0.48 14.06 11.61
N GLN A 19 0.29 13.32 10.51
CA GLN A 19 1.35 12.94 9.59
C GLN A 19 1.05 13.48 8.18
N THR A 20 2.10 13.93 7.52
CA THR A 20 2.09 14.34 6.11
C THR A 20 3.22 13.64 5.34
N ASN A 21 3.07 13.52 4.02
CA ASN A 21 4.19 13.13 3.16
C ASN A 21 5.05 14.34 2.78
N GLU A 22 6.08 14.11 1.94
CA GLU A 22 7.00 15.16 1.48
C GLU A 22 6.31 16.30 0.69
N LYS A 23 5.10 16.05 0.17
CA LYS A 23 4.27 17.04 -0.54
C LYS A 23 3.30 17.79 0.39
N GLY A 24 3.31 17.51 1.69
CA GLY A 24 2.37 18.08 2.65
C GLY A 24 0.97 17.45 2.58
N GLU A 25 0.79 16.35 1.87
CA GLU A 25 -0.49 15.66 1.77
C GLU A 25 -0.75 14.85 3.04
N LYS A 26 -2.02 14.77 3.47
CA LYS A 26 -2.41 13.98 4.65
C LYS A 26 -2.02 12.51 4.48
N MET A 27 -1.47 11.92 5.54
CA MET A 27 -1.08 10.51 5.55
C MET A 27 -2.29 9.59 5.75
N TYR A 28 -3.02 9.33 4.67
CA TYR A 28 -3.96 8.21 4.59
C TYR A 28 -3.23 6.91 4.22
N ILE A 29 -3.92 5.77 4.28
CA ILE A 29 -3.30 4.46 4.01
C ILE A 29 -2.65 4.39 2.63
N GLN A 30 -3.30 4.94 1.60
CA GLN A 30 -2.75 5.01 0.25
C GLN A 30 -1.46 5.84 0.19
N THR A 31 -1.38 6.92 0.99
CA THR A 31 -0.22 7.81 1.04
C THR A 31 0.96 7.09 1.69
N ARG A 32 0.69 6.27 2.72
CA ARG A 32 1.70 5.42 3.36
C ARG A 32 2.15 4.31 2.41
N MET A 33 1.21 3.59 1.79
CA MET A 33 1.52 2.53 0.82
C MET A 33 2.36 3.04 -0.36
N ALA A 34 2.13 4.28 -0.82
CA ALA A 34 2.92 4.89 -1.88
C ALA A 34 4.43 5.00 -1.55
N GLN A 35 4.81 5.06 -0.28
CA GLN A 35 6.22 5.07 0.14
C GLN A 35 6.89 3.70 -0.01
N TYR A 36 6.11 2.63 -0.03
CA TYR A 36 6.55 1.24 -0.17
C TYR A 36 6.07 0.63 -1.48
N ALA A 37 5.72 1.45 -2.47
CA ALA A 37 4.97 1.01 -3.64
C ALA A 37 5.70 -0.08 -4.44
N GLU A 38 7.02 0.06 -4.60
CA GLU A 38 7.85 -0.94 -5.30
C GLU A 38 7.96 -2.25 -4.49
N GLU A 39 8.21 -2.16 -3.18
CA GLU A 39 8.27 -3.34 -2.30
C GLU A 39 6.96 -4.11 -2.29
N LEU A 40 5.83 -3.40 -2.15
CA LEU A 40 4.50 -4.00 -2.19
C LEU A 40 4.23 -4.65 -3.54
N TRP A 41 4.63 -4.02 -4.66
CA TRP A 41 4.49 -4.59 -5.99
C TRP A 41 5.30 -5.88 -6.16
N GLU A 42 6.54 -5.92 -5.69
CA GLU A 42 7.37 -7.14 -5.73
C GLU A 42 6.80 -8.26 -4.87
N LEU A 43 6.16 -7.94 -3.74
CA LEU A 43 5.44 -8.93 -2.94
C LEU A 43 4.22 -9.46 -3.69
N LEU A 44 3.40 -8.58 -4.27
CA LEU A 44 2.17 -8.94 -5.00
C LEU A 44 2.40 -9.89 -6.17
N LYS A 45 3.58 -9.84 -6.80
CA LYS A 45 3.96 -10.75 -7.89
C LYS A 45 4.25 -12.18 -7.44
N LYS A 46 4.42 -12.43 -6.13
CA LYS A 46 4.69 -13.78 -5.62
C LYS A 46 3.38 -14.54 -5.42
N ASP A 47 3.33 -15.77 -5.91
CA ASP A 47 2.15 -16.66 -5.83
C ASP A 47 1.69 -16.97 -4.39
N ASN A 48 2.56 -16.74 -3.40
CA ASN A 48 2.29 -16.97 -1.99
C ASN A 48 1.90 -15.70 -1.22
N THR A 49 1.60 -14.60 -1.91
CA THR A 49 1.18 -13.34 -1.30
C THR A 49 -0.33 -13.21 -1.28
N PHE A 50 -0.88 -12.98 -0.09
CA PHE A 50 -2.31 -12.78 0.13
C PHE A 50 -2.56 -11.38 0.68
N VAL A 51 -3.47 -10.64 0.05
CA VAL A 51 -3.84 -9.29 0.49
C VAL A 51 -5.23 -9.30 1.10
N TYR A 52 -5.34 -8.67 2.27
CA TYR A 52 -6.61 -8.47 2.97
C TYR A 52 -6.84 -6.97 3.13
N MET A 53 -8.05 -6.53 2.80
CA MET A 53 -8.48 -5.14 2.96
C MET A 53 -9.80 -5.10 3.70
N CYS A 54 -9.90 -4.23 4.71
CA CYS A 54 -11.10 -4.04 5.51
C CYS A 54 -11.19 -2.58 5.95
N GLY A 55 -12.40 -2.02 5.95
CA GLY A 55 -12.64 -0.64 6.39
C GLY A 55 -13.79 0.03 5.67
N LEU A 56 -13.72 1.35 5.56
CA LEU A 56 -14.72 2.15 4.88
C LEU A 56 -14.73 1.86 3.37
N LYS A 57 -15.93 1.83 2.77
CA LYS A 57 -16.14 1.60 1.33
C LYS A 57 -15.26 2.45 0.42
N GLY A 58 -14.96 3.69 0.80
CA GLY A 58 -14.12 4.59 0.00
C GLY A 58 -12.64 4.21 -0.08
N MET A 59 -12.16 3.32 0.79
CA MET A 59 -10.75 2.89 0.83
C MET A 59 -10.35 2.12 -0.43
N GLU A 60 -11.23 1.26 -0.92
CA GLU A 60 -10.97 0.37 -2.06
C GLU A 60 -10.56 1.14 -3.31
N LYS A 61 -11.34 2.15 -3.68
CA LYS A 61 -11.07 2.91 -4.90
C LYS A 61 -9.66 3.50 -4.88
N VAL A 62 -9.26 4.08 -3.75
CA VAL A 62 -7.99 4.79 -3.66
C VAL A 62 -6.80 3.83 -3.64
N ILE A 63 -6.95 2.66 -3.02
CA ILE A 63 -5.92 1.61 -3.10
C ILE A 63 -5.82 1.09 -4.53
N ASN A 64 -6.95 0.83 -5.20
CA ASN A 64 -6.95 0.33 -6.57
C ASN A 64 -6.29 1.31 -7.55
N ASP A 65 -6.53 2.62 -7.40
CA ASP A 65 -5.90 3.66 -8.23
C ASP A 65 -4.35 3.59 -8.16
N ILE A 66 -3.77 3.29 -6.98
CA ILE A 66 -2.31 3.09 -6.84
C ILE A 66 -1.85 1.79 -7.49
N MET A 67 -2.60 0.70 -7.30
CA MET A 67 -2.24 -0.63 -7.80
C MET A 67 -2.23 -0.67 -9.33
N VAL A 68 -3.19 -0.01 -9.97
CA VAL A 68 -3.24 0.17 -11.42
C VAL A 68 -1.99 0.88 -11.94
N LEU A 69 -1.52 1.94 -11.27
CA LEU A 69 -0.32 2.66 -11.68
C LEU A 69 0.94 1.79 -11.58
N LEU A 70 1.02 0.93 -10.57
CA LEU A 70 2.13 -0.02 -10.40
C LEU A 70 2.09 -1.11 -11.49
N ALA A 71 0.91 -1.68 -11.74
CA ALA A 71 0.73 -2.69 -12.77
C ALA A 71 1.06 -2.16 -14.17
N ALA A 72 0.61 -0.93 -14.50
CA ALA A 72 0.91 -0.28 -15.76
C ALA A 72 2.42 -0.03 -15.97
N LYS A 73 3.16 0.32 -14.91
CA LYS A 73 4.63 0.48 -14.98
C LYS A 73 5.33 -0.84 -15.32
N ASP A 74 4.79 -1.96 -14.88
CA ASP A 74 5.35 -3.30 -15.12
C ASP A 74 4.84 -3.94 -16.43
N GLY A 75 4.14 -3.16 -17.28
CA GLY A 75 3.54 -3.65 -18.52
C GLY A 75 2.32 -4.57 -18.33
N ASN A 76 1.89 -4.78 -17.09
CA ASN A 76 0.76 -5.63 -16.72
C ASN A 76 -0.53 -4.81 -16.71
N ASN A 77 -0.97 -4.32 -17.86
CA ASN A 77 -2.22 -3.55 -17.94
C ASN A 77 -3.31 -4.44 -18.57
N THR A 78 -3.95 -5.27 -17.74
CA THR A 78 -4.97 -6.21 -18.22
C THR A 78 -6.41 -5.69 -18.15
N TYR A 79 -6.70 -4.54 -17.52
CA TYR A 79 -8.08 -4.05 -17.38
C TYR A 79 -8.26 -2.51 -17.34
N LEU A 80 -7.45 -1.76 -18.09
CA LEU A 80 -7.73 -0.38 -18.54
C LEU A 80 -7.43 -0.26 -20.04
#